data_AF-A0A7Y4M132-F1
#
_entry.id   AF-A0A7Y4M132-F1
#
_cell.length_a   1.000
_cell.length_b   1.000
_cell.length_c   1.000
_cell.angle_alpha   90.00
_cell.angle_beta   90.00
_cell.angle_gamma   90.00
#
_symmetry.space_group_name_H-M   'P 1'
#
loop_
_entity.id
_entity.type
_entity.pdbx_description
1 polymer ?
#
loop_
_entity_poly.entity_id
_entity_poly.type
_entity_poly.pdbx_seq_one_letter_code
_entity_poly.pdbx_strand_id
1 'polypeptide(L)' 'MTFFIFARDGASRIVLKRESREAAEKKARELTDLGWFEVQIEEDVQIDEAVRSET' A
#
# COMPACT_ATOMS: atom_id res chain seq x y z
N MET A 1 10.62 -1.57 -6.56
CA MET A 1 9.21 -1.14 -6.45
C MET A 1 8.71 -1.53 -5.08
N THR A 2 8.06 -0.60 -4.38
CA THR A 2 7.44 -0.87 -3.09
C THR A 2 5.93 -0.77 -3.25
N PHE A 3 5.18 -1.61 -2.55
CA PHE A 3 3.73 -1.61 -2.51
C PHE A 3 3.29 -1.37 -1.07
N PHE A 4 2.32 -0.49 -0.89
CA PHE A 4 1.70 -0.22 0.41
C PHE A 4 0.27 -0.76 0.41
N ILE A 5 -0.03 -1.58 1.40
CA ILE A 5 -1.39 -2.03 1.68
C ILE A 5 -1.93 -1.14 2.79
N PHE A 6 -3.00 -0.43 2.50
CA PHE A 6 -3.75 0.37 3.45
C PHE A 6 -5.02 -0.37 3.82
N ALA A 7 -5.11 -0.83 5.07
CA ALA A 7 -6.32 -1.43 5.61
C ALA A 7 -6.93 -0.48 6.63
N ARG A 8 -8.17 -0.07 6.40
CA ARG A 8 -8.93 0.79 7.31
C ARG A 8 -10.10 0.01 7.88
N ASP A 9 -10.12 -0.10 9.19
CA ASP A 9 -11.30 -0.43 9.96
C ASP A 9 -11.88 0.89 10.50
N GLY A 10 -13.17 0.91 10.85
CA GLY A 10 -13.86 2.12 11.33
C GLY A 10 -13.17 2.82 12.51
N ALA A 11 -12.30 2.12 13.26
CA ALA A 11 -11.54 2.65 14.38
C ALA A 11 -10.04 2.84 14.11
N SER A 12 -9.43 2.13 13.15
CA SER A 12 -7.97 2.10 12.98
C SER A 12 -7.51 1.97 11.52
N ARG A 13 -6.33 2.52 11.20
CA ARG A 13 -5.65 2.37 9.91
C ARG A 13 -4.35 1.59 10.10
N ILE A 14 -4.16 0.55 9.31
CA ILE A 14 -2.96 -0.28 9.25
C ILE A 14 -2.28 -0.04 7.89
N VAL A 15 -0.97 0.15 7.91
CA VAL A 15 -0.15 0.30 6.71
C VAL A 15 0.89 -0.83 6.66
N LEU A 16 0.89 -1.61 5.60
CA LEU A 16 1.84 -2.71 5.40
C LEU A 16 2.66 -2.48 4.13
N LYS A 17 3.98 -2.49 4.26
CA LYS A 17 4.90 -2.38 3.13
C LYS A 17 5.24 -3.76 2.56
N ARG A 18 5.22 -3.91 1.24
CA ARG A 18 5.63 -5.13 0.51
C ARG A 18 6.51 -4.77 -0.68
N GLU A 19 7.43 -5.65 -1.01
CA GLU A 19 8.38 -5.44 -2.12
C GLU A 19 7.88 -6.05 -3.44
N SER A 20 6.77 -6.80 -3.39
CA SER A 20 6.17 -7.47 -4.53
C SER A 20 4.66 -7.24 -4.57
N ARG A 21 4.14 -7.01 -5.77
CA ARG A 21 2.71 -6.83 -6.03
C ARG A 21 1.89 -8.04 -5.58
N GLU A 22 2.33 -9.24 -5.94
CA GLU A 22 1.66 -10.49 -5.60
C GLU A 22 1.54 -10.69 -4.08
N ALA A 23 2.57 -10.32 -3.32
CA ALA A 23 2.56 -10.35 -1.86
C ALA A 23 1.62 -9.29 -1.27
N ALA A 24 1.49 -8.13 -1.92
CA ALA A 24 0.55 -7.10 -1.54
C ALA A 24 -0.91 -7.54 -1.79
N GLU A 25 -1.19 -8.08 -2.97
CA GLU A 25 -2.51 -8.57 -3.38
C GLU A 25 -2.97 -9.74 -2.53
N LYS A 26 -2.09 -10.71 -2.26
CA LYS A 26 -2.41 -11.83 -1.37
C LYS A 26 -2.78 -11.32 0.02
N LYS A 27 -1.99 -10.40 0.57
CA LYS A 27 -2.24 -9.90 1.93
C LYS A 27 -3.48 -9.02 2.00
N ALA A 28 -3.73 -8.23 0.96
CA ALA A 28 -4.95 -7.43 0.85
C ALA A 28 -6.20 -8.31 0.80
N ARG A 29 -6.16 -9.38 -0.02
CA ARG A 29 -7.28 -10.33 -0.11
C ARG A 29 -7.56 -11.03 1.22
N GLU A 30 -6.53 -11.42 1.97
CA GLU A 30 -6.70 -11.95 3.33
C GLU A 30 -7.41 -10.94 4.24
N LEU A 31 -7.08 -9.65 4.15
CA LEU A 31 -7.70 -8.60 4.97
C LEU A 31 -9.14 -8.28 4.53
N THR A 32 -9.42 -8.33 3.23
CA THR A 32 -10.78 -8.18 2.68
C THR A 32 -11.67 -9.37 3.04
N ASP A 33 -11.14 -10.60 3.04
CA ASP A 33 -11.89 -11.82 3.36
C ASP A 33 -12.36 -11.84 4.83
N LEU A 34 -11.60 -11.20 5.73
CA LEU A 34 -12.02 -10.97 7.11
C LEU A 34 -13.24 -10.02 7.21
N GLY A 35 -13.58 -9.30 6.14
CA GLY A 35 -14.83 -8.53 5.98
C GLY A 35 -14.92 -7.23 6.80
N TRP A 36 -13.90 -6.91 7.61
CA TRP A 36 -13.94 -5.78 8.54
C TRP A 36 -13.07 -4.59 8.08
N PHE A 37 -12.21 -4.82 7.09
CA PHE A 37 -11.26 -3.82 6.62
C PHE A 37 -11.57 -3.39 5.19
N GLU A 38 -11.64 -2.08 4.98
CA GLU A 38 -11.54 -1.48 3.66
C GLU A 38 -10.07 -1.46 3.25
N VAL A 39 -9.72 -2.19 2.18
CA VAL A 39 -8.32 -2.39 1.78
C VAL A 39 -8.03 -1.71 0.44
N GLN A 40 -6.96 -0.92 0.40
CA GLN A 40 -6.40 -0.33 -0.81
C GLN A 40 -4.93 -0.72 -0.95
N ILE A 41 -4.48 -0.95 -2.19
CA ILE A 41 -3.08 -1.20 -2.51
C ILE A 41 -2.59 -0.03 -3.36
N GLU A 42 -1.56 0.67 -2.88
CA GLU A 42 -0.88 1.69 -3.67
C GLU A 42 0.52 1.19 -4.03
N GLU A 43 0.92 1.44 -5.26
CA GLU A 43 2.31 1.27 -5.68
C GLU A 43 3.05 2.55 -5.31
N ASP A 44 4.09 2.41 -4.50
CA ASP A 44 5.11 3.44 -4.31
C ASP A 44 5.95 3.46 -5.57
N VAL A 45 5.40 4.11 -6.58
CA VAL A 45 6.20 4.66 -7.66
C VAL A 45 6.97 5.77 -6.97
N GLN A 46 8.18 5.47 -6.52
CA GLN A 46 9.15 6.51 -6.24
C GLN A 46 9.35 7.19 -7.59
N ILE A 47 8.55 8.21 -7.84
CA ILE A 47 8.97 9.31 -8.68
C ILE A 47 10.12 9.89 -7.86
N ASP A 48 11.31 9.34 -8.11
CA ASP A 48 12.55 9.95 -7.72
C ASP A 48 12.45 11.37 -8.26
N GLU A 49 12.11 12.33 -7.39
CA GLU A 49 12.12 13.75 -7.72
C GLU A 49 13.58 14.20 -7.80
N ALA A 50 14.38 13.49 -8.58
CA ALA A 50 15.47 14.07 -9.32
C ALA A 50 14.85 14.65 -10.59
N VAL A 51 14.47 15.93 -10.56
CA VAL A 51 14.89 16.91 -11.55
C VAL A 51 14.38 18.30 -11.15
N ARG A 52 15.38 19.13 -10.79
CA ARG A 52 15.47 20.60 -10.89
C ARG A 52 14.67 21.47 -9.93
N SER A 53 15.40 22.03 -8.97
CA SER A 53 15.84 23.43 -9.06
C SER A 53 17.17 23.57 -8.30
N GLU A 54 18.30 23.37 -8.98
CA GLU A 54 19.16 24.51 -9.32
C GLU A 54 18.39 25.79 -9.64
N THR A 55 18.48 26.77 -8.74
CA THR A 55 18.81 28.18 -9.06
C THR A 55 19.31 28.84 -7.79
#